data_AF-E6LEH5-F1
#
_entry.id   AF-E6LEH5-F1
#
_cell.length_a   1.000
_cell.length_b   1.000
_cell.length_c   1.000
_cell.angle_alpha   90.00
_cell.angle_beta   90.00
_cell.angle_gamma   90.00
#
_symmetry.space_group_name_H-M   'P 1'
#
loop_
_entity.id
_entity.type
_entity.pdbx_description
1 polymer ?
#
loop_
_entity_poly.entity_id
_entity_poly.type
_entity_poly.pdbx_seq_one_letter_code
_entity_poly.pdbx_strand_id
1 'polypeptide(L)' 'MASDDQEAKEAVTNALNGSDLAVLDAGSLKRARELEALGFLQISLAAAEKISWTGGFGVFH' A
#
# COMPACT_ATOMS: atom_id res chain seq x y z
N MET A 1 -3.20 -3.58 -1.29
CA MET A 1 -2.94 -4.12 -2.64
C MET A 1 -4.17 -3.94 -3.51
N ALA A 2 -4.04 -3.84 -4.83
CA ALA A 2 -5.17 -3.75 -5.75
C ALA A 2 -4.99 -4.76 -6.88
N SER A 3 -5.98 -5.62 -7.10
CA SER A 3 -5.95 -6.68 -8.13
C SER A 3 -7.37 -7.15 -8.45
N ASP A 4 -7.59 -7.54 -9.70
CA ASP A 4 -8.83 -8.18 -10.14
C ASP A 4 -8.85 -9.70 -9.89
N ASP A 5 -7.69 -10.29 -9.61
CA ASP A 5 -7.54 -11.72 -9.30
C ASP A 5 -7.56 -11.92 -7.78
N GLN A 6 -8.56 -12.67 -7.30
CA GLN A 6 -8.76 -12.98 -5.90
C GLN A 6 -7.73 -13.99 -5.37
N GLU A 7 -7.41 -15.02 -6.14
CA GLU A 7 -6.45 -16.05 -5.74
C GLU A 7 -5.04 -15.45 -5.62
N ALA A 8 -4.68 -14.53 -6.51
CA ALA A 8 -3.42 -13.81 -6.43
C ALA A 8 -3.31 -12.95 -5.16
N LYS A 9 -4.39 -12.26 -4.76
CA LYS A 9 -4.41 -11.47 -3.51
C LYS A 9 -4.25 -12.36 -2.28
N GLU A 10 -4.92 -13.51 -2.28
CA GLU A 10 -4.83 -14.49 -1.20
C GLU A 10 -3.43 -15.10 -1.09
N ALA A 11 -2.81 -15.45 -2.22
CA ALA A 11 -1.45 -15.98 -2.24
C ALA A 11 -0.45 -15.00 -1.62
N VAL A 12 -0.53 -13.70 -1.98
CA VAL A 12 0.35 -12.66 -1.41
C VAL A 12 0.07 -12.44 0.07
N THR A 13 -1.21 -12.40 0.46
CA THR A 13 -1.59 -12.25 1.88
C THR A 13 -1.05 -13.42 2.71
N ASN A 14 -1.20 -14.64 2.21
CA ASN A 14 -0.71 -15.85 2.87
C ASN A 14 0.81 -15.88 2.99
N ALA A 15 1.54 -15.40 1.97
CA ALA A 15 2.99 -15.31 2.02
C ALA A 15 3.50 -14.32 3.09
N LEU A 16 2.69 -13.33 3.47
CA LEU A 16 3.02 -12.33 4.49
C LEU A 16 2.47 -12.68 5.89
N ASN A 17 1.69 -13.75 6.01
CA ASN A 17 1.17 -14.21 7.31
C ASN A 17 2.33 -14.56 8.25
N GLY A 18 2.27 -14.03 9.48
CA GLY A 18 3.32 -14.19 10.49
C GLY A 18 4.41 -13.12 10.44
N SER A 19 4.34 -12.17 9.50
CA SER A 19 5.12 -10.93 9.55
C SER A 19 4.42 -9.84 10.38
N ASP A 20 5.15 -8.79 10.73
CA ASP A 20 4.59 -7.60 11.38
C ASP A 20 3.85 -6.65 10.41
N LEU A 21 3.69 -7.05 9.14
CA LEU A 21 3.05 -6.22 8.11
C LEU A 21 1.54 -6.42 8.10
N ALA A 22 0.78 -5.33 8.23
CA ALA A 22 -0.64 -5.33 7.96
C ALA A 22 -0.90 -5.35 6.45
N VAL A 23 -1.70 -6.32 6.00
CA VAL A 23 -2.07 -6.48 4.59
C VAL A 23 -3.53 -6.08 4.40
N LEU A 24 -3.78 -5.12 3.51
CA LEU A 24 -5.12 -4.61 3.20
C LEU A 24 -5.43 -4.76 1.72
N ASP A 25 -6.62 -5.27 1.40
CA ASP A 25 -7.16 -5.28 0.04
C ASP A 25 -7.82 -3.92 -0.28
N ALA A 26 -7.27 -3.22 -1.25
CA ALA A 26 -7.77 -1.94 -1.74
C ALA A 26 -8.78 -2.10 -2.89
N GLY A 27 -9.06 -3.34 -3.32
CA GLY A 27 -10.07 -3.68 -4.31
C GLY A 27 -9.49 -4.06 -5.68
N SER A 28 -10.27 -3.78 -6.73
CA SER A 28 -9.96 -4.10 -8.14
C SER A 28 -8.68 -3.42 -8.62
N LEU A 29 -8.09 -3.92 -9.70
CA LEU A 29 -6.85 -3.39 -10.27
C LEU A 29 -6.99 -1.91 -10.68
N LYS A 30 -8.21 -1.44 -10.96
CA LYS A 30 -8.50 -0.02 -11.19
C LYS A 30 -8.07 0.87 -10.03
N ARG A 31 -8.06 0.35 -8.80
CA ARG A 31 -7.60 1.03 -7.58
C ARG A 31 -6.09 1.24 -7.51
N ALA A 32 -5.33 0.56 -8.38
CA ALA A 32 -3.89 0.78 -8.48
C ALA A 32 -3.55 2.24 -8.83
N ARG A 33 -4.36 2.90 -9.66
CA ARG A 33 -4.14 4.32 -10.00
C ARG A 33 -4.19 5.23 -8.77
N GLU A 34 -5.14 5.02 -7.88
CA GLU A 34 -5.23 5.79 -6.65
C GLU A 34 -4.09 5.45 -5.68
N LEU A 35 -3.67 4.18 -5.60
CA LEU A 35 -2.50 3.77 -4.82
C LEU A 35 -1.20 4.38 -5.35
N GLU A 36 -1.02 4.44 -6.66
CA GLU A 36 0.12 5.11 -7.32
C GLU A 36 0.14 6.61 -7.00
N ALA A 37 -1.02 7.27 -7.05
CA ALA A 37 -1.15 8.68 -6.70
C ALA A 37 -0.77 8.93 -5.22
N LEU A 38 -1.17 8.04 -4.31
CA LEU A 38 -0.79 8.11 -2.89
C LEU A 38 0.72 7.94 -2.71
N GLY A 39 1.32 6.97 -3.40
CA GLY A 39 2.78 6.75 -3.39
C GLY A 39 3.55 7.96 -3.92
N PHE A 40 3.10 8.53 -5.03
CA PHE A 40 3.69 9.75 -5.60
C PHE A 40 3.60 10.93 -4.64
N LEU A 41 2.46 11.11 -3.97
CA LEU A 41 2.30 12.14 -2.94
C LEU A 41 3.26 11.92 -1.76
N GLN A 42 3.40 10.69 -1.27
CA GLN A 42 4.31 10.37 -0.16
C GLN A 42 5.77 10.72 -0.50
N ILE A 43 6.24 10.32 -1.69
CA ILE A 43 7.58 10.63 -2.17
C ILE A 43 7.78 12.14 -2.27
N SER A 44 6.79 12.85 -2.83
CA SER A 44 6.84 14.30 -2.98
C SER A 44 6.91 15.03 -1.63
N LEU A 45 6.16 14.56 -0.63
CA LEU A 45 6.19 15.12 0.73
C LEU A 45 7.52 14.85 1.45
N ALA A 46 8.09 13.66 1.27
CA ALA A 46 9.40 13.32 1.84
C ALA A 46 10.53 14.15 1.19
N ALA A 47 10.51 14.29 -0.14
CA ALA A 47 11.44 15.13 -0.89
C ALA A 47 11.34 16.62 -0.53
N ALA A 48 10.14 17.09 -0.19
CA ALA A 48 9.90 18.46 0.29
C ALA A 48 10.12 18.64 1.80
N GLU A 49 10.71 17.63 2.48
CA GLU A 49 11.02 17.61 3.92
C GLU A 49 9.79 17.85 4.82
N LYS A 50 8.58 17.55 4.32
CA LYS A 50 7.34 17.68 5.09
C LYS A 50 7.09 16.47 5.98
N ILE A 51 7.64 15.32 5.59
CA ILE A 51 7.66 14.08 6.37
C ILE A 51 9.05 13.44 6.27
N SER A 52 9.39 12.57 7.23
CA SER A 52 10.63 11.78 7.17
C SER A 52 10.57 10.72 6.07
N TRP A 53 11.72 10.41 5.48
CA TRP A 53 11.91 9.25 4.58
C TRP A 53 11.62 7.90 5.25
N THR A 54 11.77 7.82 6.57
CA THR A 54 11.45 6.61 7.35
C THR A 54 10.04 6.64 7.94
N GLY A 55 9.28 7.71 7.66
CA GLY A 55 7.86 7.83 8.03
C GLY A 55 6.94 7.54 6.84
N GLY A 56 5.77 8.18 6.82
CA GLY A 56 4.80 8.03 5.74
C GLY A 56 3.36 8.10 6.23
N PHE A 57 2.45 7.58 5.42
CA PHE A 57 1.05 7.43 5.78
C PHE A 57 0.84 6.16 6.63
N GLY A 58 0.54 6.33 7.93
CA GLY A 58 0.07 5.25 8.77
C GLY A 58 -1.40 4.92 8.48
N VAL A 59 -1.72 3.64 8.28
CA VAL A 59 -3.09 3.17 8.08
C VAL A 59 -3.58 2.55 9.38
N PHE A 60 -4.55 3.20 10.02
CA PHE A 60 -5.13 2.77 11.31
C PHE A 60 -6.56 2.28 11.09
N HIS A 61 -6.92 1.15 11.71
CA HIS A 61 -8.25 0.54 11.65
C HIS A 61 -8.73 0.12 13.04
#